data_AF-A0AAD4BZF4-F1
#
_entry.id   AF-A0AAD4BZF4-F1
#
_cell.length_a   1.000
_cell.length_b   1.000
_cell.length_c   1.000
_cell.angle_alpha   90.00
_cell.angle_beta   90.00
_cell.angle_gamma   90.00
#
_symmetry.space_group_name_H-M   'P 1'
#
loop_
_entity.id
_entity.type
_entity.pdbx_description
1 polymer ?
#
loop_
_entity_poly.entity_id
_entity_poly.type
_entity_poly.pdbx_seq_one_letter_code
_entity_poly.pdbx_strand_id
1 'polypeptide(L)'
;VYARRLVSRRGYPLWTPEPSMTLPDVYREHGFKIGDVGVVVPEDGSFDVFFNICLPATHSIHRHTGVPNDFSPIQLEDRDIAIFPEAESAGRSGPLNYEFALSSKEGALLILPEGAERCYLRNQRPFLEEAIHHAVDWYNFSEHRLGRIISHDSLYLITGFYKTRSWSIASYQQASGS
;
A
#
# COMPACT_ATOMS: atom_id res chain seq x y z
N VAL A 1 1.68 14.66 -8.67
CA VAL A 1 2.41 14.31 -9.92
C VAL A 1 2.91 12.87 -9.91
N TYR A 2 3.55 12.41 -8.83
CA TYR A 2 4.10 11.06 -8.70
C TYR A 2 3.07 9.92 -8.80
N ALA A 3 2.07 9.86 -7.90
CA ALA A 3 1.12 8.76 -7.89
C ALA A 3 0.39 8.62 -9.25
N ARG A 4 -0.10 9.73 -9.80
CA ARG A 4 -0.74 9.79 -11.14
C ARG A 4 0.13 9.21 -12.28
N ARG A 5 1.45 9.26 -12.16
CA ARG A 5 2.39 8.78 -13.19
C ARG A 5 2.83 7.33 -12.99
N LEU A 6 2.60 6.77 -11.80
CA LEU A 6 2.96 5.39 -11.45
C LEU A 6 1.75 4.50 -11.15
N VAL A 7 0.52 5.04 -11.13
CA VAL A 7 -0.69 4.20 -11.19
C VAL A 7 -0.54 3.30 -12.40
N SER A 8 -0.38 2.02 -12.12
CA SER A 8 -0.12 1.00 -13.12
C SER A 8 -1.07 -0.16 -12.87
N ARG A 9 -1.08 -1.17 -13.74
CA ARG A 9 -1.79 -2.44 -13.50
C ARG A 9 -1.29 -3.20 -12.26
N ARG A 10 -0.33 -2.65 -11.50
CA ARG A 10 0.34 -3.26 -10.34
C ARG A 10 -0.11 -2.69 -8.99
N GLY A 11 -1.04 -1.72 -8.97
CA GLY A 11 -1.61 -1.16 -7.74
C GLY A 11 -1.38 0.35 -7.58
N TYR A 12 -1.63 0.86 -6.38
CA TYR A 12 -1.47 2.27 -6.02
C TYR A 12 -0.09 2.52 -5.38
N PRO A 13 0.77 3.37 -5.96
CA PRO A 13 2.07 3.71 -5.38
C PRO A 13 1.93 4.72 -4.23
N LEU A 14 2.52 4.41 -3.08
CA LEU A 14 2.63 5.35 -1.96
C LEU A 14 3.82 6.30 -2.19
N TRP A 15 3.65 7.56 -1.81
CA TRP A 15 4.75 8.53 -1.79
C TRP A 15 5.63 8.34 -0.57
N THR A 16 5.00 8.06 0.59
CA THR A 16 5.67 7.71 1.84
C THR A 16 5.28 6.27 2.19
N PRO A 17 6.03 5.26 1.71
CA PRO A 17 5.71 3.86 1.97
C PRO A 17 6.02 3.44 3.42
N GLU A 18 6.86 4.18 4.14
CA GLU A 18 7.22 3.89 5.52
C GLU A 18 6.00 4.04 6.45
N PRO A 19 5.72 3.02 7.29
CA PRO A 19 4.71 3.12 8.34
C PRO A 19 5.03 4.24 9.32
N SER A 20 3.99 4.94 9.80
CA SER A 20 4.15 5.96 10.84
C SER A 20 4.81 5.37 12.10
N MET A 21 5.68 6.16 12.74
CA MET A 21 6.32 5.81 14.01
C MET A 21 5.32 5.62 15.16
N THR A 22 4.07 6.08 15.01
CA THR A 22 2.99 5.90 15.98
C THR A 22 2.26 4.56 15.85
N LEU A 23 2.49 3.81 14.76
CA LEU A 23 1.88 2.50 14.56
C LEU A 23 2.54 1.43 15.45
N PRO A 24 1.81 0.35 15.79
CA PRO A 24 2.37 -0.80 16.48
C PRO A 24 3.64 -1.37 15.82
N ASP A 25 4.52 -1.96 16.62
CA ASP A 25 5.82 -2.50 16.17
C ASP A 25 5.70 -3.44 14.98
N VAL A 26 4.66 -4.27 14.95
CA VAL A 26 4.41 -5.20 13.85
C VAL A 26 4.30 -4.51 12.49
N TYR A 27 3.80 -3.27 12.43
CA TYR A 27 3.79 -2.49 11.20
C TYR A 27 5.16 -1.88 10.90
N ARG A 28 5.88 -1.38 11.92
CA ARG A 28 7.22 -0.81 11.72
C ARG A 28 8.24 -1.85 11.24
N GLU A 29 8.09 -3.09 11.68
CA GLU A 29 8.98 -4.21 11.31
C GLU A 29 8.63 -4.84 9.97
N HIS A 30 7.33 -5.03 9.68
CA HIS A 30 6.89 -5.82 8.52
C HIS A 30 6.14 -5.01 7.46
N GLY A 31 5.87 -3.74 7.70
CA GLY A 31 5.00 -2.91 6.88
C GLY A 31 3.56 -3.38 6.88
N PHE A 32 2.78 -2.83 5.96
CA PHE A 32 1.37 -3.18 5.75
C PHE A 32 1.22 -4.59 5.17
N LYS A 33 0.05 -5.18 5.34
CA LYS A 33 -0.25 -6.59 5.07
C LYS A 33 -1.50 -6.73 4.21
N ILE A 34 -1.64 -7.88 3.55
CA ILE A 34 -2.90 -8.25 2.92
C ILE A 34 -4.01 -8.22 3.99
N GLY A 35 -5.15 -7.64 3.63
CA GLY A 35 -6.29 -7.45 4.51
C GLY A 35 -6.31 -6.12 5.25
N ASP A 36 -5.25 -5.32 5.22
CA ASP A 36 -5.29 -3.99 5.82
C ASP A 36 -6.27 -3.09 5.06
N VAL A 37 -7.12 -2.41 5.81
CA VAL A 37 -8.06 -1.39 5.34
C VAL A 37 -7.60 -0.05 5.89
N GLY A 38 -7.54 0.96 5.03
CA GLY A 38 -7.05 2.27 5.40
C GLY A 38 -7.18 3.28 4.28
N VAL A 39 -6.59 4.45 4.46
CA VAL A 39 -6.61 5.53 3.48
C VAL A 39 -5.21 5.99 3.12
N VAL A 40 -5.05 6.44 1.88
CA VAL A 40 -3.84 7.19 1.49
C VAL A 40 -4.05 8.65 1.88
N VAL A 41 -3.23 9.14 2.79
CA VAL A 41 -3.29 10.50 3.33
C VAL A 41 -2.79 11.48 2.23
N PRO A 42 -3.62 12.40 1.72
CA PRO A 42 -3.23 13.27 0.60
C PRO A 42 -2.04 14.19 0.90
N GLU A 43 -1.87 14.59 2.16
CA GLU A 43 -0.87 15.56 2.59
C GLU A 43 0.56 15.03 2.51
N ASP A 44 0.78 13.78 2.90
CA ASP A 44 2.11 13.15 2.94
C ASP A 44 2.21 11.87 2.09
N GLY A 45 1.11 11.41 1.50
CA GLY A 45 1.02 10.21 0.67
C GLY A 45 1.40 8.92 1.41
N SER A 46 1.31 8.92 2.75
CA SER A 46 1.41 7.74 3.60
C SER A 46 0.09 6.95 3.61
N PHE A 47 0.13 5.75 4.16
CA PHE A 47 -1.06 4.93 4.37
C PHE A 47 -1.46 4.90 5.85
N ASP A 48 -2.60 5.50 6.17
CA ASP A 48 -3.20 5.44 7.50
C ASP A 48 -4.08 4.19 7.61
N VAL A 49 -3.54 3.16 8.26
CA VAL A 49 -4.19 1.86 8.43
C VAL A 49 -5.19 1.91 9.60
N PHE A 50 -6.40 1.41 9.36
CA PHE A 50 -7.48 1.41 10.34
C PHE A 50 -7.61 0.06 11.03
N PHE A 51 -7.73 -1.02 10.27
CA PHE A 51 -7.86 -2.38 10.77
C PHE A 51 -7.44 -3.38 9.70
N ASN A 52 -7.52 -4.68 10.01
CA ASN A 52 -7.20 -5.75 9.08
C ASN A 52 -8.34 -6.77 9.09
N ILE A 53 -8.92 -7.04 7.92
CA ILE A 53 -10.08 -7.93 7.78
C ILE A 53 -9.77 -9.41 8.00
N CYS A 54 -8.50 -9.81 8.07
CA CYS A 54 -8.09 -11.20 8.27
C CYS A 54 -7.74 -11.54 9.72
N LEU A 55 -7.75 -10.53 10.60
CA LEU A 55 -7.36 -10.69 12.00
C LEU A 55 -8.59 -10.58 12.90
N PRO A 56 -8.66 -11.35 14.00
CA PRO A 56 -9.79 -11.28 14.92
C PRO A 56 -9.89 -9.88 15.54
N ALA A 57 -11.11 -9.43 15.88
CA ALA A 57 -11.35 -8.12 16.50
C ALA A 57 -10.55 -7.87 17.80
N THR A 58 -10.12 -8.95 18.46
CA THR A 58 -9.30 -8.91 19.69
C THR A 58 -7.81 -8.82 19.42
N HIS A 59 -7.38 -8.80 18.16
CA HIS A 59 -5.97 -8.73 17.80
C HIS A 59 -5.35 -7.40 18.25
N SER A 60 -4.09 -7.44 18.68
CA SER A 60 -3.40 -6.29 19.28
C SER A 60 -3.33 -5.06 18.37
N ILE A 61 -3.27 -5.24 17.05
CA ILE A 61 -3.26 -4.13 16.08
C ILE A 61 -4.54 -3.29 16.13
N HIS A 62 -5.68 -3.90 16.50
CA HIS A 62 -6.97 -3.20 16.58
C HIS A 62 -7.14 -2.49 17.93
N ARG A 63 -6.16 -2.56 18.84
CA ARG A 63 -6.29 -1.99 20.19
C ARG A 63 -6.53 -0.47 20.18
N HIS A 64 -5.95 0.25 19.22
CA HIS A 64 -6.02 1.71 19.18
C HIS A 64 -7.18 2.24 18.34
N THR A 65 -7.50 1.58 17.24
CA THR A 65 -8.52 2.01 16.27
C THR A 65 -9.84 1.25 16.43
N GLY A 66 -9.79 0.02 16.95
CA GLY A 66 -10.91 -0.92 16.96
C GLY A 66 -11.20 -1.50 15.58
N VAL A 67 -12.39 -2.05 15.43
CA VAL A 67 -12.95 -2.56 14.18
C VAL A 67 -14.37 -2.03 13.98
N PRO A 68 -14.91 -2.06 12.74
CA PRO A 68 -16.31 -1.77 12.47
C PRO A 68 -17.29 -2.63 13.29
N ASN A 69 -18.56 -2.23 13.34
CA ASN A 69 -19.60 -3.04 13.98
C ASN A 69 -19.82 -4.34 13.19
N ASP A 70 -20.27 -5.39 13.87
CA ASP A 70 -20.53 -6.72 13.30
C ASP A 70 -19.35 -7.32 12.52
N PHE A 71 -18.13 -6.89 12.86
CA PHE A 71 -16.91 -7.32 12.22
C PHE A 71 -16.69 -8.84 12.38
N SER A 72 -16.55 -9.52 11.25
CA SER A 72 -16.16 -10.93 11.17
C SER A 72 -14.91 -11.07 10.31
N PRO A 73 -13.83 -11.70 10.80
CA PRO A 73 -12.62 -11.84 10.02
C PRO A 73 -12.78 -12.84 8.87
N ILE A 74 -12.22 -12.50 7.69
CA ILE A 74 -12.03 -13.43 6.59
C ILE A 74 -10.91 -14.40 6.96
N GLN A 75 -11.14 -15.69 6.71
CA GLN A 75 -10.09 -16.70 6.80
C GLN A 75 -9.13 -16.56 5.63
N LEU A 76 -7.87 -16.28 5.93
CA LEU A 76 -6.78 -16.20 4.97
C LEU A 76 -5.75 -17.27 5.29
N GLU A 77 -5.51 -18.19 4.37
CA GLU A 77 -4.52 -19.25 4.52
C GLU A 77 -3.29 -19.00 3.65
N ASP A 78 -2.15 -19.60 4.01
CA ASP A 78 -0.89 -19.46 3.25
C ASP A 78 -1.06 -19.87 1.76
N ARG A 79 -1.92 -20.84 1.47
CA ARG A 79 -2.21 -21.29 0.10
C ARG A 79 -2.91 -20.24 -0.76
N ASP A 80 -3.60 -19.29 -0.14
CA ASP A 80 -4.32 -18.21 -0.83
C ASP A 80 -3.37 -17.10 -1.29
N ILE A 81 -2.15 -17.08 -0.75
CA ILE A 81 -1.13 -16.07 -1.02
C ILE A 81 -0.11 -16.63 -2.02
N ALA A 82 0.31 -15.78 -2.96
CA ALA A 82 1.44 -16.05 -3.83
C ALA A 82 2.52 -14.98 -3.63
N ILE A 83 3.75 -15.44 -3.38
CA ILE A 83 4.91 -14.58 -3.16
C ILE A 83 5.95 -14.92 -4.23
N PHE A 84 6.45 -13.90 -4.92
CA PHE A 84 7.49 -14.04 -5.93
C PHE A 84 8.51 -12.92 -5.78
N PRO A 85 9.82 -13.21 -5.89
CA PRO A 85 10.82 -12.17 -6.08
C PRO A 85 10.59 -11.52 -7.44
N GLU A 86 10.46 -10.20 -7.47
CA GLU A 86 10.40 -9.39 -8.68
C GLU A 86 11.73 -8.66 -8.86
N ALA A 87 12.55 -9.23 -9.77
CA ALA A 87 13.86 -8.79 -10.25
C ALA A 87 14.84 -8.30 -9.17
N GLU A 88 15.67 -9.22 -8.67
CA GLU A 88 17.08 -8.88 -8.42
C GLU A 88 17.68 -8.46 -9.76
N SER A 89 18.36 -7.32 -9.82
CA SER A 89 19.27 -7.09 -10.94
C SER A 89 20.35 -8.16 -10.84
N ALA A 90 20.23 -9.20 -11.68
CA ALA A 90 21.10 -10.36 -11.65
C ALA A 90 22.58 -9.92 -11.64
N GLY A 91 23.27 -10.19 -10.53
CA GLY A 91 24.72 -10.35 -10.49
C GLY A 91 25.60 -9.11 -10.73
N ARG A 92 25.27 -7.91 -10.24
CA ARG A 92 26.23 -6.78 -10.25
C ARG A 92 26.60 -6.32 -8.84
N SER A 93 27.66 -6.91 -8.30
CA SER A 93 28.35 -6.39 -7.11
C SER A 93 29.20 -5.17 -7.51
N GLY A 94 28.66 -3.96 -7.37
CA GLY A 94 29.36 -2.69 -7.63
C GLY A 94 28.42 -1.48 -7.58
N PRO A 95 28.94 -0.25 -7.47
CA PRO A 95 28.11 0.96 -7.50
C PRO A 95 27.32 1.00 -8.83
N LEU A 96 25.99 0.98 -8.71
CA LEU A 96 25.07 1.10 -9.83
C LEU A 96 24.94 2.58 -10.21
N ASN A 97 25.67 3.00 -11.24
CA ASN A 97 25.39 4.25 -11.93
C ASN A 97 24.23 4.00 -12.90
N TYR A 98 23.07 4.56 -12.58
CA TYR A 98 21.93 4.54 -13.48
C TYR A 98 21.93 5.81 -14.34
N GLU A 99 21.95 5.65 -15.65
CA GLU A 99 21.77 6.74 -16.60
C GLU A 99 20.46 6.52 -17.36
N PHE A 100 19.58 7.52 -17.36
CA PHE A 100 18.28 7.45 -18.01
C PHE A 100 18.14 8.58 -19.01
N ALA A 101 17.86 8.23 -20.28
CA ALA A 101 17.41 9.18 -21.27
C ALA A 101 15.88 9.24 -21.26
N LEU A 102 15.33 10.36 -20.82
CA LEU A 102 13.90 10.59 -20.70
C LEU A 102 13.40 11.38 -21.90
N SER A 103 12.46 10.82 -22.66
CA SER A 103 11.93 11.45 -23.89
C SER A 103 10.62 12.22 -23.68
N SER A 104 9.93 12.04 -22.54
CA SER A 104 8.69 12.75 -22.22
C SER A 104 8.95 14.06 -21.48
N LYS A 105 8.02 15.02 -21.57
CA LYS A 105 8.10 16.33 -20.88
C LYS A 105 7.96 16.24 -19.35
N GLU A 106 7.50 15.11 -18.85
CA GLU A 106 7.32 14.83 -17.43
C GLU A 106 7.37 13.32 -17.21
N GLY A 107 7.73 12.91 -15.99
CA GLY A 107 7.76 11.50 -15.62
C GLY A 107 8.20 11.28 -14.18
N ALA A 108 8.08 10.03 -13.74
CA ALA A 108 8.52 9.57 -12.43
C ALA A 108 9.29 8.26 -12.61
N LEU A 109 10.36 8.11 -11.84
CA LEU A 109 11.19 6.93 -11.79
C LEU A 109 11.17 6.38 -10.36
N LEU A 110 10.96 5.07 -10.27
CA LEU A 110 11.13 4.30 -9.05
C LEU A 110 12.29 3.34 -9.27
N ILE A 111 13.33 3.47 -8.44
CA ILE A 111 14.51 2.61 -8.45
C ILE A 111 14.42 1.70 -7.23
N LEU A 112 14.58 0.39 -7.44
CA LEU A 112 14.55 -0.65 -6.42
C LEU A 112 15.89 -1.41 -6.48
N PRO A 113 16.96 -0.91 -5.86
CA PRO A 113 18.31 -1.47 -6.02
C PRO A 113 18.40 -2.95 -5.64
N GLU A 114 17.66 -3.35 -4.60
CA GLU A 114 17.57 -4.72 -4.10
C GLU A 114 16.39 -5.52 -4.70
N GLY A 115 15.74 -4.98 -5.73
CA GLY A 115 14.52 -5.56 -6.27
C GLY A 115 13.31 -5.37 -5.35
N ALA A 116 12.24 -6.12 -5.60
CA ALA A 116 11.09 -6.16 -4.71
C ALA A 116 10.57 -7.59 -4.53
N GLU A 117 9.92 -7.84 -3.41
CA GLU A 117 9.05 -8.98 -3.24
C GLU A 117 7.64 -8.58 -3.65
N ARG A 118 7.04 -9.36 -4.55
CA ARG A 118 5.65 -9.24 -4.93
C ARG A 118 4.83 -10.28 -4.17
N CYS A 119 3.82 -9.83 -3.44
CA CYS A 119 2.87 -10.66 -2.73
C CYS A 119 1.45 -10.33 -3.17
N TYR A 120 0.61 -11.33 -3.45
CA TYR A 120 -0.79 -11.10 -3.83
C TYR A 120 -1.69 -12.28 -3.53
N LEU A 121 -2.99 -12.02 -3.40
CA LEU A 121 -4.03 -13.03 -3.31
C LEU A 121 -4.23 -13.75 -4.64
N ARG A 122 -4.21 -15.09 -4.63
CA ARG A 122 -4.55 -15.92 -5.79
C ARG A 122 -5.99 -15.75 -6.23
N ASN A 123 -6.89 -15.56 -5.27
CA ASN A 123 -8.30 -15.30 -5.49
C ASN A 123 -8.73 -14.08 -4.69
N GLN A 124 -8.86 -12.94 -5.37
CA GLN A 124 -9.25 -11.67 -4.73
C GLN A 124 -10.76 -11.58 -4.45
N ARG A 125 -11.58 -12.47 -5.04
CA ARG A 125 -13.04 -12.38 -4.98
C ARG A 125 -13.61 -12.30 -3.56
N PRO A 126 -13.18 -13.12 -2.57
CA PRO A 126 -13.71 -13.01 -1.22
C PRO A 126 -13.45 -11.64 -0.59
N PHE A 127 -12.28 -11.05 -0.85
CA PHE A 127 -11.91 -9.73 -0.35
C PHE A 127 -12.70 -8.61 -1.03
N LEU A 128 -12.95 -8.74 -2.35
CA LEU A 128 -13.80 -7.79 -3.07
C LEU A 128 -15.26 -7.87 -2.59
N GLU A 129 -15.80 -9.08 -2.41
CA GLU A 129 -17.16 -9.29 -1.91
C GLU A 129 -17.33 -8.68 -0.51
N GLU A 130 -16.36 -8.90 0.38
CA GLU A 130 -16.32 -8.28 1.71
C GLU A 130 -16.30 -6.76 1.63
N ALA A 131 -15.42 -6.20 0.80
CA ALA A 131 -15.32 -4.75 0.64
C ALA A 131 -16.61 -4.16 0.08
N ILE A 132 -17.25 -4.82 -0.90
CA ILE A 132 -18.52 -4.36 -1.48
C ILE A 132 -19.64 -4.39 -0.44
N HIS A 133 -19.74 -5.48 0.34
CA HIS A 133 -20.77 -5.62 1.36
C HIS A 133 -20.62 -4.62 2.51
N HIS A 134 -19.39 -4.29 2.90
CA HIS A 134 -19.11 -3.46 4.08
C HIS A 134 -18.56 -2.07 3.77
N ALA A 135 -18.50 -1.66 2.50
CA ALA A 135 -17.93 -0.36 2.10
C ALA A 135 -18.52 0.82 2.90
N VAL A 136 -19.84 0.83 3.06
CA VAL A 136 -20.56 1.88 3.79
C VAL A 136 -20.21 1.85 5.29
N ASP A 137 -20.12 0.67 5.89
CA ASP A 137 -19.77 0.52 7.30
C ASP A 137 -18.32 0.94 7.57
N TRP A 138 -17.40 0.59 6.67
CA TRP A 138 -16.00 0.98 6.77
C TRP A 138 -15.84 2.49 6.62
N TYR A 139 -16.54 3.09 5.67
CA TYR A 139 -16.58 4.54 5.50
C TYR A 139 -17.11 5.22 6.77
N ASN A 140 -18.28 4.78 7.28
CA ASN A 140 -18.86 5.33 8.50
C ASN A 140 -17.96 5.16 9.72
N PHE A 141 -17.34 3.99 9.89
CA PHE A 141 -16.38 3.73 10.95
C PHE A 141 -15.22 4.72 10.88
N SER A 142 -14.66 4.91 9.70
CA SER A 142 -13.50 5.77 9.51
C SER A 142 -13.80 7.27 9.67
N GLU A 143 -14.95 7.77 9.19
CA GLU A 143 -15.36 9.16 9.42
C GLU A 143 -15.83 9.42 10.85
N HIS A 144 -16.80 8.64 11.35
CA HIS A 144 -17.51 8.97 12.57
C HIS A 144 -16.79 8.49 13.83
N ARG A 145 -16.09 7.35 13.76
CA ARG A 145 -15.38 6.79 14.93
C ARG A 145 -13.92 7.18 14.96
N LEU A 146 -13.23 7.20 13.81
CA LEU A 146 -11.83 7.62 13.74
C LEU A 146 -11.66 9.11 13.44
N GLY A 147 -12.73 9.83 13.05
CA GLY A 147 -12.65 11.26 12.76
C GLY A 147 -11.85 11.60 11.51
N ARG A 148 -11.71 10.66 10.56
CA ARG A 148 -10.94 10.87 9.32
C ARG A 148 -11.82 11.52 8.26
N ILE A 149 -11.29 12.53 7.58
CA ILE A 149 -11.96 13.11 6.41
C ILE A 149 -11.49 12.31 5.20
N ILE A 150 -12.41 11.55 4.60
CA ILE A 150 -12.07 10.59 3.55
C ILE A 150 -12.71 11.06 2.26
N SER A 151 -11.88 11.26 1.24
CA SER A 151 -12.40 11.44 -0.10
C SER A 151 -13.02 10.14 -0.59
N HIS A 152 -14.09 10.21 -1.38
CA HIS A 152 -14.84 9.05 -1.91
C HIS A 152 -13.94 7.98 -2.57
N ASP A 153 -12.77 8.36 -3.10
CA ASP A 153 -11.83 7.47 -3.79
C ASP A 153 -10.55 7.15 -2.97
N SER A 154 -10.61 7.32 -1.64
CA SER A 154 -9.41 7.21 -0.79
C SER A 154 -9.40 6.03 0.17
N LEU A 155 -10.47 5.23 0.24
CA LEU A 155 -10.50 4.00 1.04
C LEU A 155 -9.93 2.83 0.24
N TYR A 156 -8.92 2.16 0.79
CA TYR A 156 -8.22 1.05 0.14
C TYR A 156 -8.26 -0.20 1.02
N LEU A 157 -8.40 -1.35 0.35
CA LEU A 157 -8.16 -2.69 0.90
C LEU A 157 -6.94 -3.30 0.21
N ILE A 158 -5.94 -3.70 1.00
CA ILE A 158 -4.73 -4.33 0.47
C ILE A 158 -5.02 -5.79 0.09
N THR A 159 -5.04 -6.08 -1.21
CA THR A 159 -5.17 -7.45 -1.77
C THR A 159 -3.86 -8.01 -2.33
N GLY A 160 -2.81 -7.20 -2.26
CA GLY A 160 -1.45 -7.52 -2.68
C GLY A 160 -0.56 -6.30 -2.53
N PHE A 161 0.75 -6.51 -2.54
CA PHE A 161 1.74 -5.46 -2.37
C PHE A 161 3.05 -5.79 -3.08
N TYR A 162 3.85 -4.74 -3.24
CA TYR A 162 5.26 -4.81 -3.56
C TYR A 162 6.02 -4.27 -2.36
N LYS A 163 6.97 -5.03 -1.82
CA LYS A 163 7.86 -4.58 -0.75
C LYS A 163 9.30 -4.62 -1.21
N THR A 164 10.08 -3.66 -0.75
CA THR A 164 11.52 -3.64 -0.98
C THR A 164 12.23 -3.16 0.29
N ARG A 165 13.52 -3.45 0.39
CA ARG A 165 14.38 -2.99 1.49
C ARG A 165 15.00 -1.62 1.21
N SER A 166 15.17 -1.28 -0.06
CA SER A 166 15.73 -0.01 -0.48
C SER A 166 15.03 0.50 -1.73
N TRP A 167 14.69 1.78 -1.72
CA TRP A 167 14.04 2.43 -2.84
C TRP A 167 14.56 3.85 -3.02
N SER A 168 14.40 4.38 -4.22
CA SER A 168 14.64 5.79 -4.51
C SER A 168 13.66 6.27 -5.56
N ILE A 169 13.21 7.50 -5.38
CA ILE A 169 12.21 8.15 -6.21
C ILE A 169 12.83 9.38 -6.87
N ALA A 170 12.55 9.56 -8.16
CA ALA A 170 12.83 10.81 -8.85
C ALA A 170 11.63 11.21 -9.69
N SER A 171 11.23 12.47 -9.63
CA SER A 171 10.23 13.04 -10.53
C SER A 171 10.82 14.22 -11.28
N TYR A 172 10.46 14.37 -12.54
CA TYR A 172 10.92 15.48 -13.36
C TYR A 172 9.77 16.09 -14.14
N GLN A 173 9.88 17.39 -14.37
CA GLN A 173 9.00 18.15 -15.26
C GLN A 173 9.87 19.16 -16.00
N GLN A 174 9.86 19.09 -17.33
CA GLN A 174 10.58 20.04 -18.16
C GLN A 174 9.82 21.36 -18.16
N ALA A 175 10.49 22.45 -17.76
CA ALA A 175 9.92 23.78 -17.89
C ALA A 175 9.76 24.12 -19.38
N SER A 176 8.55 24.49 -19.79
CA SER A 176 8.34 25.12 -21.08
C SER A 176 8.97 26.51 -21.04
N GLY A 177 10.05 26.72 -21.79
CA GLY A 177 10.65 28.04 -21.96
C GLY A 177 9.60 29.02 -22.47
N SER A 178 9.48 30.15 -21.76
CA SER A 178 8.70 31.33 -22.13
C SER A 178 9.29 32.05 -23.33
#